data_AF-A0A975N8J8-F1
#
_entry.id   AF-A0A975N8J8-F1
#
_cell.length_a   1.000
_cell.length_b   1.000
_cell.length_c   1.000
_cell.angle_alpha   90.00
_cell.angle_beta   90.00
_cell.angle_gamma   90.00
#
_symmetry.space_group_name_H-M   'P 1'
#
loop_
_entity.id
_entity.type
_entity.pdbx_description
1 polymer ?
#
loop_
_entity_poly.entity_id
_entity_poly.type
_entity_poly.pdbx_seq_one_letter_code
_entity_poly.pdbx_strand_id
1 'polypeptide(L)'
;MTSTTRPDEPQDTTPSERVRRITKYDRIALDPIHVAAALAGRWTLGRGRASGDVADLLCLDTGIRIGFRAWDRRAWGYHLIPGEIPRPLWGMFVWKHDQGFAVGTPAVEVATYIDDTLIPRYHQALADAETAKRERDDALARSRAARDHLAEQLEHGFPAQSDHDRLRPKRVRIDYVVLKDFMRIQLTLPVEEAIARAPALARALGASVDDTAASSHPDDAG
;
A
#
# COMPACT_ATOMS: atom_id res chain seq x y z
N MET A 1 -6.45 12.74 89.23
CA MET A 1 -6.29 13.09 87.80
C MET A 1 -4.81 13.12 87.50
N THR A 2 -4.31 12.08 86.82
CA THR A 2 -2.93 11.98 86.36
C THR A 2 -2.96 11.06 85.14
N SER A 3 -2.77 11.65 83.96
CA SER A 3 -2.67 10.95 82.68
C SER A 3 -1.25 10.45 82.49
N THR A 4 -1.08 9.15 82.26
CA THR A 4 0.20 8.57 81.83
C THR A 4 0.12 8.30 80.33
N THR A 5 0.80 9.15 79.57
CA THR A 5 0.96 9.09 78.12
C THR A 5 1.84 7.89 77.74
N ARG A 6 1.35 7.06 76.83
CA ARG A 6 2.10 5.99 76.17
C ARG A 6 2.94 6.63 75.04
N PRO A 7 4.21 6.24 74.81
CA PRO A 7 4.95 6.76 73.68
C PRO A 7 4.43 6.11 72.39
N ASP A 8 4.04 6.95 71.43
CA ASP A 8 3.82 6.58 70.04
C ASP A 8 5.17 6.16 69.44
N GLU A 9 5.30 4.88 69.07
CA GLU A 9 6.34 4.44 68.14
C GLU A 9 6.01 5.00 66.75
N PRO A 10 6.93 5.73 66.09
CA PRO A 10 6.77 6.02 64.69
C PRO A 10 6.85 4.71 63.90
N GLN A 11 5.73 4.30 63.32
CA GLN A 11 5.70 3.29 62.27
C GLN A 11 6.42 3.86 61.05
N ASP A 12 7.74 3.66 61.02
CA ASP A 12 8.57 3.84 59.85
C ASP A 12 8.22 2.72 58.87
N THR A 13 7.09 2.90 58.19
CA THR A 13 6.71 2.06 57.05
C THR A 13 7.61 2.49 55.89
N THR A 14 8.80 1.91 55.84
CA THR A 14 9.58 1.87 54.59
C THR A 14 8.62 1.42 53.49
N PRO A 15 8.39 2.23 52.43
CA PRO A 15 7.58 1.78 51.33
C PRO A 15 8.29 0.57 50.76
N SER A 16 7.65 -0.60 50.87
CA SER A 16 8.08 -1.82 50.21
C SER A 16 8.37 -1.46 48.77
N GLU A 17 9.66 -1.38 48.43
CA GLU A 17 10.14 -1.29 47.07
C GLU A 17 9.59 -2.53 46.37
N ARG A 18 8.43 -2.38 45.71
CA ARG A 18 7.87 -3.42 44.88
C ARG A 18 8.91 -3.67 43.81
N VAL A 19 9.67 -4.76 43.96
CA VAL A 19 10.59 -5.26 42.94
C VAL A 19 9.83 -5.24 41.62
N ARG A 20 10.21 -4.32 40.72
CA ARG A 20 9.57 -4.21 39.42
C ARG A 20 9.75 -5.56 38.73
N ARG A 21 8.65 -6.26 38.48
CA ARG A 21 8.67 -7.53 37.75
C ARG A 21 9.12 -7.23 36.32
N ILE A 22 10.26 -7.78 35.92
CA ILE A 22 10.78 -7.68 34.56
C ILE A 22 9.75 -8.31 33.61
N THR A 23 9.24 -7.53 32.66
CA THR A 23 8.27 -7.99 31.67
C THR A 23 8.98 -8.64 30.47
N LYS A 24 8.20 -9.33 29.64
CA LYS A 24 8.67 -9.84 28.33
C LYS A 24 9.26 -8.71 27.47
N TYR A 25 8.59 -7.57 27.44
CA TYR A 25 9.01 -6.40 26.67
C TYR A 25 10.34 -5.85 27.17
N ASP A 26 10.53 -5.78 28.50
CA ASP A 26 11.81 -5.32 29.06
C ASP A 26 12.98 -6.22 28.64
N ARG A 27 12.77 -7.54 28.61
CA ARG A 27 13.83 -8.46 28.16
C ARG A 27 14.11 -8.34 26.67
N ILE A 28 13.07 -8.25 25.85
CA ILE A 28 13.22 -8.06 24.39
C ILE A 28 13.91 -6.73 24.10
N ALA A 29 13.70 -5.69 24.89
CA ALA A 29 14.35 -4.39 24.71
C ALA A 29 15.86 -4.42 24.97
N LEU A 30 16.37 -5.42 25.70
CA LEU A 30 17.80 -5.56 25.99
C LEU A 30 18.57 -6.27 24.85
N ASP A 31 17.96 -7.26 24.20
CA ASP A 31 18.59 -8.02 23.10
C ASP A 31 19.15 -7.12 21.97
N PRO A 32 18.43 -6.10 21.46
CA PRO A 32 18.93 -5.17 20.46
C PRO A 32 20.29 -4.55 20.79
N ILE A 33 20.59 -4.30 22.08
CA ILE A 33 21.86 -3.71 22.50
C ILE A 33 23.01 -4.66 22.17
N HIS A 34 22.83 -5.95 22.49
CA HIS A 34 23.82 -6.97 22.20
C HIS A 34 23.93 -7.27 20.71
N VAL A 35 22.81 -7.29 20.01
CA VAL A 35 22.77 -7.48 18.54
C VAL A 35 23.48 -6.32 17.82
N ALA A 36 23.22 -5.07 18.23
CA ALA A 36 23.90 -3.90 17.65
C ALA A 36 25.42 -3.96 17.79
N ALA A 37 25.91 -4.48 18.92
CA ALA A 37 27.34 -4.65 19.16
C ALA A 37 27.97 -5.79 18.32
N ALA A 38 27.16 -6.73 17.84
CA ALA A 38 27.60 -7.86 17.02
C ALA A 38 27.47 -7.59 15.51
N LEU A 39 26.65 -6.63 15.10
CA LEU A 39 26.46 -6.24 13.70
C LEU A 39 27.66 -5.48 13.15
N ALA A 40 27.95 -5.67 11.86
CA ALA A 40 28.95 -4.87 11.16
C ALA A 40 28.44 -3.45 10.86
N GLY A 41 29.30 -2.44 11.00
CA GLY A 41 28.98 -1.04 10.70
C GLY A 41 28.48 -0.24 11.90
N ARG A 42 27.91 0.95 11.65
CA ARG A 42 27.47 1.86 12.73
C ARG A 42 25.98 1.75 12.97
N TRP A 43 25.61 1.15 14.10
CA TRP A 43 24.21 0.95 14.49
C TRP A 43 23.85 1.74 15.75
N THR A 44 22.65 2.32 15.75
CA THR A 44 22.07 2.98 16.92
C THR A 44 20.77 2.32 17.34
N LEU A 45 20.47 2.39 18.63
CA LEU A 45 19.22 1.91 19.23
C LEU A 45 18.16 3.02 19.21
N GLY A 46 16.91 2.64 18.93
CA GLY A 46 15.71 3.45 19.07
C GLY A 46 14.63 2.75 19.89
N ARG A 47 13.53 3.47 20.16
CA ARG A 47 12.44 3.02 21.05
C ARG A 47 11.38 2.15 20.36
N GLY A 48 11.60 1.73 19.11
CA GLY A 48 10.57 1.12 18.28
C GLY A 48 9.70 2.20 17.63
N ARG A 49 9.36 2.02 16.35
CA ARG A 49 8.61 3.03 15.57
C ARG A 49 7.25 2.52 15.10
N ALA A 50 7.13 1.24 14.80
CA ALA A 50 5.84 0.67 14.42
C ALA A 50 5.08 0.19 15.66
N SER A 51 3.76 0.10 15.52
CA SER A 51 2.91 -0.47 16.58
C SER A 51 3.37 -1.90 16.91
N GLY A 52 3.64 -2.14 18.20
CA GLY A 52 4.10 -3.43 18.72
C GLY A 52 5.62 -3.64 18.70
N ASP A 53 6.39 -2.72 18.12
CA ASP A 53 7.85 -2.76 18.23
C ASP A 53 8.27 -2.28 19.62
N VAL A 54 9.17 -3.02 20.25
CA VAL A 54 9.68 -2.75 21.60
C VAL A 54 10.97 -1.94 21.55
N ALA A 55 11.72 -2.09 20.46
CA ALA A 55 12.94 -1.36 20.15
C ALA A 55 13.17 -1.39 18.63
N ASP A 56 14.04 -0.53 18.12
CA ASP A 56 14.55 -0.62 16.74
C ASP A 56 16.06 -0.41 16.70
N LEU A 57 16.70 -1.00 15.69
CA LEU A 57 18.07 -0.69 15.29
C LEU A 57 18.04 0.16 14.01
N LEU A 58 18.91 1.15 13.93
CA LEU A 58 19.12 1.98 12.75
C LEU A 58 20.59 1.92 12.36
N CYS A 59 20.88 1.45 11.15
CA CYS A 59 22.19 1.59 10.54
C CYS A 59 22.36 3.04 10.07
N LEU A 60 23.35 3.75 10.62
CA LEU A 60 23.62 5.15 10.29
C LEU A 60 24.22 5.32 8.90
N ASP A 61 24.84 4.26 8.37
CA ASP A 61 25.52 4.30 7.07
C ASP A 61 24.53 4.09 5.91
N THR A 62 23.57 3.18 6.08
CA THR A 62 22.61 2.80 5.03
C THR A 62 21.21 3.37 5.25
N GLY A 63 20.90 3.85 6.46
CA GLY A 63 19.54 4.24 6.85
C GLY A 63 18.60 3.06 7.10
N ILE A 64 19.07 1.81 6.97
CA ILE A 64 18.25 0.62 7.20
C ILE A 64 17.82 0.57 8.66
N ARG A 65 16.54 0.26 8.88
CA ARG A 65 15.98 0.05 10.23
C ARG A 65 15.51 -1.37 10.41
N ILE A 66 15.58 -1.86 11.64
CA ILE A 66 15.11 -3.20 12.03
C ILE A 66 14.37 -3.08 13.36
N GLY A 67 13.06 -3.29 13.33
CA GLY A 67 12.22 -3.31 14.53
C GLY A 67 12.25 -4.68 15.22
N PHE A 68 12.27 -4.66 16.54
CA PHE A 68 12.16 -5.83 17.40
C PHE A 68 10.73 -5.89 17.93
N ARG A 69 9.93 -6.79 17.37
CA ARG A 69 8.52 -6.95 17.73
C ARG A 69 8.32 -8.16 18.61
N ALA A 70 7.60 -8.01 19.71
CA ALA A 70 7.26 -9.14 20.55
C ALA A 70 6.47 -10.20 19.76
N TRP A 71 6.87 -11.47 19.88
CA TRP A 71 6.18 -12.57 19.23
C TRP A 71 5.11 -13.13 20.16
N ASP A 72 3.85 -12.73 19.97
CA ASP A 72 2.76 -13.03 20.90
C ASP A 72 2.55 -14.53 21.17
N ARG A 73 2.83 -15.38 20.18
CA ARG A 73 2.65 -16.84 20.29
C ARG A 73 3.76 -17.55 21.10
N ARG A 74 4.84 -16.86 21.48
CA ARG A 74 5.96 -17.45 22.23
C ARG A 74 6.23 -16.66 23.50
N ALA A 75 6.37 -17.36 24.63
CA ALA A 75 6.53 -16.71 25.95
C ALA A 75 7.73 -15.74 26.00
N TRP A 76 8.83 -16.08 25.30
CA TRP A 76 10.07 -15.30 25.29
C TRP A 76 10.66 -15.25 23.88
N GLY A 77 9.93 -14.68 22.92
CA GLY A 77 10.45 -14.51 21.56
C GLY A 77 10.03 -13.20 20.90
N TYR A 78 10.73 -12.87 19.83
CA TYR A 78 10.52 -11.67 19.02
C TYR A 78 10.75 -11.94 17.53
N HIS A 79 10.15 -11.11 16.70
CA HIS A 79 10.40 -11.04 15.27
C HIS A 79 11.26 -9.82 14.94
N LEU A 80 12.07 -9.96 13.89
CA LEU A 80 12.74 -8.84 13.26
C LEU A 80 11.88 -8.34 12.10
N ILE A 81 11.55 -7.05 12.12
CA ILE A 81 10.74 -6.39 11.09
C ILE A 81 11.65 -5.39 10.38
N PRO A 82 12.02 -5.60 9.11
CA PRO A 82 12.80 -4.60 8.39
C PRO A 82 11.97 -3.34 8.18
N GLY A 83 12.69 -2.23 8.15
CA GLY A 83 12.16 -0.90 8.41
C GLY A 83 11.42 -0.24 7.26
N GLU A 84 11.39 1.09 7.35
CA GLU A 84 10.45 1.99 6.67
C GLU A 84 10.32 1.69 5.17
N ILE A 85 9.14 1.22 4.79
CA ILE A 85 8.77 1.03 3.37
C ILE A 85 8.53 2.44 2.80
N PRO A 86 9.16 2.80 1.67
CA PRO A 86 8.86 4.07 1.00
C PRO A 86 7.35 4.18 0.71
N ARG A 87 6.74 5.32 1.04
CA ARG A 87 5.30 5.56 0.85
C ARG A 87 4.76 5.18 -0.54
N PRO A 88 5.46 5.47 -1.65
CA PRO A 88 4.98 5.09 -2.99
C PRO A 88 4.85 3.57 -3.20
N LEU A 89 5.53 2.76 -2.37
CA LEU A 89 5.57 1.30 -2.49
C LEU A 89 4.62 0.59 -1.52
N TRP A 90 3.95 1.28 -0.60
CA TRP A 90 3.09 0.66 0.42
C TRP A 90 2.03 -0.31 -0.15
N GLY A 91 1.48 -0.01 -1.33
CA GLY A 91 0.48 -0.85 -1.99
C GLY A 91 1.05 -1.99 -2.84
N MET A 92 2.37 -2.03 -3.05
CA MET A 92 3.06 -3.04 -3.87
C MET A 92 3.98 -3.93 -3.03
N PHE A 93 4.42 -3.45 -1.88
CA PHE A 93 5.36 -4.14 -1.02
C PHE A 93 4.70 -5.29 -0.28
N VAL A 94 5.27 -6.48 -0.42
CA VAL A 94 4.82 -7.70 0.25
C VAL A 94 5.96 -8.25 1.10
N TRP A 95 5.78 -8.23 2.41
CA TRP A 95 6.72 -8.82 3.36
C TRP A 95 6.19 -10.12 3.93
N LYS A 96 6.76 -11.24 3.50
CA LYS A 96 6.47 -12.57 4.06
C LYS A 96 7.68 -13.02 4.87
N HIS A 97 7.61 -12.82 6.17
CA HIS A 97 8.65 -13.26 7.08
C HIS A 97 8.05 -13.82 8.37
N ASP A 98 8.42 -15.07 8.67
CA ASP A 98 7.90 -15.86 9.78
C ASP A 98 8.99 -16.27 10.78
N GLN A 99 10.26 -15.91 10.53
CA GLN A 99 11.35 -16.24 11.44
C GLN A 99 11.34 -15.30 12.64
N GLY A 100 11.60 -15.88 13.80
CA GLY A 100 11.73 -15.15 15.05
C GLY A 100 12.73 -15.85 15.96
N PHE A 101 13.21 -15.08 16.93
CA PHE A 101 14.26 -15.47 17.85
C PHE A 101 13.70 -15.62 19.25
N ALA A 102 14.37 -16.44 20.06
CA ALA A 102 14.11 -16.47 21.49
C ALA A 102 14.93 -15.37 22.17
N VAL A 103 14.42 -14.85 23.28
CA VAL A 103 15.23 -13.99 24.15
C VAL A 103 16.45 -14.78 24.63
N GLY A 104 17.63 -14.19 24.50
CA GLY A 104 18.90 -14.84 24.85
C GLY A 104 19.48 -15.74 23.76
N THR A 105 18.90 -15.78 22.55
CA THR A 105 19.64 -16.27 21.37
C THR A 105 20.97 -15.50 21.26
N PRO A 106 22.11 -16.17 20.99
CA PRO A 106 23.39 -15.50 20.85
C PRO A 106 23.31 -14.31 19.87
N ALA A 107 23.77 -13.14 20.30
CA ALA A 107 23.67 -11.91 19.51
C ALA A 107 24.34 -12.04 18.12
N VAL A 108 25.43 -12.80 18.03
CA VAL A 108 26.13 -13.09 16.78
C VAL A 108 25.23 -13.87 15.81
N GLU A 109 24.44 -14.83 16.30
CA GLU A 109 23.51 -15.59 15.45
C GLU A 109 22.43 -14.69 14.85
N VAL A 110 21.88 -13.79 15.67
CA VAL A 110 20.89 -12.80 15.23
C VAL A 110 21.51 -11.80 14.24
N ALA A 111 22.74 -11.35 14.50
CA ALA A 111 23.46 -10.44 13.62
C ALA A 111 23.79 -11.07 12.26
N THR A 112 24.32 -12.30 12.26
CA THR A 112 24.55 -13.07 11.02
C THR A 112 23.27 -13.24 10.24
N TYR A 113 22.15 -13.56 10.90
CA TYR A 113 20.86 -13.64 10.23
C TYR A 113 20.42 -12.30 9.61
N ILE A 114 20.63 -11.19 10.32
CA ILE A 114 20.31 -9.86 9.81
C ILE A 114 21.09 -9.57 8.52
N ASP A 115 22.41 -9.77 8.56
CA ASP A 115 23.31 -9.42 7.47
C ASP A 115 23.16 -10.38 6.27
N ASP A 116 23.09 -11.68 6.53
CA ASP A 116 23.09 -12.70 5.47
C ASP A 116 21.70 -12.94 4.87
N THR A 117 20.63 -12.67 5.64
CA THR A 117 19.26 -13.05 5.23
C THR A 117 18.29 -11.89 5.26
N LEU A 118 18.13 -11.20 6.39
CA LEU A 118 17.07 -10.22 6.56
C LEU A 118 17.22 -9.03 5.61
N ILE A 119 18.39 -8.41 5.60
CA ILE A 119 18.68 -7.23 4.77
C ILE A 119 18.61 -7.57 3.27
N PRO A 120 19.28 -8.64 2.78
CA PRO A 120 19.16 -9.04 1.38
C PRO A 120 17.71 -9.31 0.95
N ARG A 121 16.93 -10.02 1.76
CA ARG A 121 15.52 -10.29 1.45
C ARG A 121 14.67 -9.02 1.45
N TYR A 122 14.96 -8.08 2.34
CA TYR A 122 14.30 -6.78 2.37
C TYR A 122 14.57 -5.98 1.09
N HIS A 123 15.82 -5.92 0.64
CA HIS A 123 16.16 -5.27 -0.63
C HIS A 123 15.50 -5.94 -1.84
N GLN A 124 15.46 -7.27 -1.87
CA GLN A 124 14.75 -7.98 -2.92
C GLN A 124 13.25 -7.63 -2.94
N ALA A 125 12.59 -7.63 -1.78
CA ALA A 125 11.18 -7.27 -1.67
C ALA A 125 10.90 -5.82 -2.09
N LEU A 126 11.84 -4.90 -1.82
CA LEU A 126 11.74 -3.52 -2.32
C LEU A 126 11.88 -3.45 -3.85
N ALA A 127 12.86 -4.16 -4.42
CA ALA A 127 13.06 -4.19 -5.87
C ALA A 127 11.85 -4.80 -6.61
N ASP A 128 11.25 -5.84 -6.05
CA ASP A 128 10.03 -6.45 -6.58
C ASP A 128 8.86 -5.45 -6.53
N ALA A 129 8.70 -4.73 -5.41
CA ALA A 129 7.66 -3.71 -5.25
C ALA A 129 7.84 -2.53 -6.21
N GLU A 130 9.08 -2.11 -6.46
CA GLU A 130 9.38 -1.08 -7.45
C GLU A 130 9.03 -1.53 -8.87
N THR A 131 9.35 -2.78 -9.21
CA THR A 131 9.02 -3.36 -10.52
C THR A 131 7.51 -3.42 -10.70
N ALA A 132 6.78 -3.95 -9.72
CA ALA A 132 5.31 -3.99 -9.73
C ALA A 132 4.68 -2.60 -9.85
N LYS A 133 5.27 -1.58 -9.20
CA LYS A 133 4.84 -0.19 -9.34
C LYS A 133 5.03 0.32 -10.77
N ARG A 134 6.20 0.10 -11.38
CA ARG A 134 6.48 0.53 -12.77
C ARG A 134 5.48 -0.12 -13.74
N GLU A 135 5.27 -1.43 -13.63
CA GLU A 135 4.31 -2.16 -14.46
C GLU A 135 2.88 -1.62 -14.31
N ARG A 136 2.47 -1.31 -13.08
CA ARG A 136 1.16 -0.68 -12.83
C ARG A 136 1.07 0.71 -13.46
N ASP A 137 2.08 1.53 -13.30
CA ASP A 137 2.11 2.88 -13.86
C ASP A 137 2.07 2.85 -15.39
N ASP A 138 2.80 1.93 -16.02
CA ASP A 138 2.79 1.71 -17.47
C ASP A 138 1.43 1.19 -17.96
N ALA A 139 0.80 0.28 -17.22
CA ALA A 139 -0.56 -0.17 -17.50
C ALA A 139 -1.57 1.00 -17.41
N LEU A 140 -1.45 1.86 -16.40
CA LEU A 140 -2.28 3.06 -16.25
C LEU A 140 -2.04 4.06 -17.38
N ALA A 141 -0.80 4.27 -17.79
CA ALA A 141 -0.44 5.16 -18.90
C ALA A 141 -1.03 4.66 -20.23
N ARG A 142 -0.85 3.36 -20.54
CA ARG A 142 -1.45 2.74 -21.73
C ARG A 142 -2.97 2.84 -21.71
N SER A 143 -3.58 2.61 -20.54
CA SER A 143 -5.03 2.72 -20.39
C SER A 143 -5.52 4.15 -20.63
N ARG A 144 -4.82 5.17 -20.11
CA ARG A 144 -5.12 6.59 -20.39
C ARG A 144 -4.98 6.92 -21.87
N ALA A 145 -3.88 6.53 -22.51
CA ALA A 145 -3.67 6.79 -23.93
C ALA A 145 -4.76 6.15 -24.81
N ALA A 146 -5.15 4.90 -24.53
CA ALA A 146 -6.24 4.24 -25.24
C ALA A 146 -7.59 4.95 -25.03
N ARG A 147 -7.83 5.47 -23.83
CA ARG A 147 -9.03 6.26 -23.50
C ARG A 147 -9.06 7.59 -24.25
N ASP A 148 -7.97 8.33 -24.21
CA ASP A 148 -7.86 9.63 -24.87
C ASP A 148 -8.07 9.48 -26.39
N HIS A 149 -7.47 8.44 -26.99
CA HIS A 149 -7.69 8.12 -28.39
C HIS A 149 -9.15 7.83 -28.73
N LEU A 150 -9.85 7.07 -27.88
CA LEU A 150 -11.28 6.78 -28.08
C LEU A 150 -12.15 8.03 -27.89
N ALA A 151 -11.82 8.89 -26.92
CA ALA A 151 -12.50 10.17 -26.73
C ALA A 151 -12.36 11.05 -27.97
N GLU A 152 -11.17 11.17 -28.54
CA GLU A 152 -10.91 11.89 -29.79
C GLU A 152 -11.75 11.34 -30.96
N GLN A 153 -11.80 10.01 -31.12
CA GLN A 153 -12.63 9.38 -32.17
C GLN A 153 -14.12 9.70 -32.02
N LEU A 154 -14.64 9.71 -30.79
CA LEU A 154 -16.03 10.04 -30.52
C LEU A 154 -16.33 11.53 -30.74
N GLU A 155 -15.43 12.43 -30.33
CA GLU A 155 -15.60 13.86 -30.60
C GLU A 155 -15.59 14.17 -32.11
N HIS A 156 -14.75 13.48 -32.88
CA HIS A 156 -14.70 13.64 -34.33
C HIS A 156 -15.94 13.06 -35.04
N GLY A 157 -16.41 11.88 -34.63
CA GLY A 157 -17.60 11.24 -35.23
C GLY A 157 -18.92 11.95 -34.92
N PHE A 158 -18.95 12.72 -33.82
CA PHE A 158 -20.12 13.42 -33.30
C PHE A 158 -19.80 14.89 -32.99
N PRO A 159 -19.46 15.70 -34.01
CA PRO A 159 -19.07 17.08 -33.80
C PRO A 159 -20.21 17.89 -33.15
N ALA A 160 -19.84 18.88 -32.34
CA ALA A 160 -20.79 19.83 -31.79
C ALA A 160 -21.52 20.56 -32.92
N GLN A 161 -22.86 20.65 -32.85
CA GLN A 161 -23.62 21.49 -33.77
C GLN A 161 -23.30 22.97 -33.50
N SER A 162 -23.05 23.72 -34.57
CA SER A 162 -22.62 25.11 -34.57
C SER A 162 -23.61 26.09 -33.91
N ASP A 163 -24.88 25.69 -33.72
CA ASP A 163 -25.89 26.47 -33.00
C ASP A 163 -25.78 26.25 -31.49
N HIS A 164 -24.77 26.88 -30.88
CA HIS A 164 -24.57 26.84 -29.44
C HIS A 164 -25.50 27.82 -28.70
N ASP A 165 -26.71 27.35 -28.40
CA ASP A 165 -27.41 27.77 -27.19
C ASP A 165 -26.63 27.22 -25.98
N ARG A 166 -26.05 28.10 -25.14
CA ARG A 166 -25.17 27.74 -24.00
C ARG A 166 -25.88 26.87 -22.95
N LEU A 167 -27.20 26.73 -23.05
CA LEU A 167 -28.05 25.95 -22.15
C LEU A 167 -28.28 24.51 -22.60
N ARG A 168 -27.88 24.13 -23.84
CA ARG A 168 -28.02 22.74 -24.30
C ARG A 168 -26.82 21.87 -23.88
N PRO A 169 -27.06 20.65 -23.38
CA PRO A 169 -25.98 19.74 -23.01
C PRO A 169 -25.14 19.36 -24.25
N LYS A 170 -23.83 19.19 -24.05
CA LYS A 170 -22.92 18.70 -25.09
C LYS A 170 -23.45 17.38 -25.69
N ARG A 171 -23.39 17.24 -27.03
CA ARG A 171 -23.83 16.04 -27.76
C ARG A 171 -23.12 14.76 -27.30
N VAL A 172 -21.83 14.86 -26.97
CA VAL A 172 -21.06 13.80 -26.32
C VAL A 172 -20.62 14.28 -24.95
N ARG A 173 -20.86 13.46 -23.93
CA ARG A 173 -20.30 13.63 -22.59
C ARG A 173 -19.61 12.34 -22.19
N ILE A 174 -18.32 12.44 -21.89
CA ILE A 174 -17.51 11.33 -21.42
C ILE A 174 -17.19 11.60 -19.95
N ASP A 175 -17.80 10.81 -19.06
CA ASP A 175 -17.51 10.86 -17.63
C ASP A 175 -16.59 9.68 -17.27
N TYR A 176 -15.47 9.98 -16.62
CA TYR A 176 -14.54 8.98 -16.14
C TYR A 176 -14.82 8.63 -14.68
N VAL A 177 -15.08 7.35 -14.41
CA VAL A 177 -15.29 6.86 -13.04
C VAL A 177 -14.03 6.12 -12.58
N VAL A 178 -13.07 6.88 -12.05
CA VAL A 178 -11.72 6.40 -11.66
C VAL A 178 -11.76 5.17 -10.75
N LEU A 179 -12.74 5.09 -9.84
CA LEU A 179 -12.84 4.02 -8.83
C LEU A 179 -13.35 2.69 -9.38
N LYS A 180 -14.00 2.67 -10.54
CA LYS A 180 -14.65 1.47 -11.09
C LYS A 180 -14.09 1.03 -12.45
N ASP A 181 -13.04 1.72 -12.89
CA ASP A 181 -12.32 1.45 -14.14
C ASP A 181 -13.20 1.32 -15.39
N PHE A 182 -14.34 2.02 -15.41
CA PHE A 182 -15.19 2.13 -16.58
C PHE A 182 -15.36 3.59 -16.99
N MET A 183 -15.58 3.75 -18.29
CA MET A 183 -15.87 5.01 -18.93
C MET A 183 -17.37 5.06 -19.22
N ARG A 184 -18.02 6.15 -18.83
CA ARG A 184 -19.43 6.39 -19.17
C ARG A 184 -19.48 7.36 -20.33
N ILE A 185 -19.85 6.85 -21.50
CA ILE A 185 -20.15 7.67 -22.68
C ILE A 185 -21.65 7.95 -22.66
N GLN A 186 -22.03 9.23 -22.68
CA GLN A 186 -23.40 9.68 -22.86
C GLN A 186 -23.50 10.41 -24.19
N LEU A 187 -24.40 9.95 -25.05
CA LEU A 187 -24.72 10.60 -26.32
C LEU A 187 -26.10 11.21 -26.21
N THR A 188 -26.20 12.50 -26.50
CA THR A 188 -27.47 13.23 -26.53
C THR A 188 -27.73 13.65 -27.97
N LEU A 189 -28.59 12.91 -28.65
CA LEU A 189 -28.93 13.09 -30.07
C LEU A 189 -30.45 12.95 -30.27
N PRO A 190 -31.03 13.64 -31.26
CA PRO A 190 -32.37 13.31 -31.76
C PRO A 190 -32.43 11.85 -32.21
N VAL A 191 -33.58 11.20 -32.05
CA VAL A 191 -33.75 9.75 -32.31
C VAL A 191 -33.31 9.36 -33.72
N GLU A 192 -33.68 10.12 -34.74
CA GLU A 192 -33.30 9.80 -36.13
C GLU A 192 -31.81 9.94 -36.39
N GLU A 193 -31.16 10.91 -35.74
CA GLU A 193 -29.70 11.09 -35.83
C GLU A 193 -28.96 10.00 -35.05
N ALA A 194 -29.53 9.52 -33.93
CA ALA A 194 -28.99 8.38 -33.18
C ALA A 194 -29.02 7.10 -34.02
N ILE A 195 -30.10 6.85 -34.76
CA ILE A 195 -30.22 5.70 -35.68
C ILE A 195 -29.21 5.84 -36.82
N ALA A 196 -29.15 7.00 -37.48
CA ALA A 196 -28.24 7.23 -38.60
C ALA A 196 -26.76 7.15 -38.21
N ARG A 197 -26.42 7.48 -36.96
CA ARG A 197 -25.04 7.47 -36.45
C ARG A 197 -24.66 6.20 -35.70
N ALA A 198 -25.58 5.25 -35.49
CA ALA A 198 -25.29 3.98 -34.83
C ALA A 198 -24.11 3.20 -35.47
N PRO A 199 -23.94 3.16 -36.81
CA PRO A 199 -22.77 2.53 -37.42
C PRO A 199 -21.45 3.27 -37.16
N ALA A 200 -21.49 4.61 -37.04
CA ALA A 200 -20.32 5.40 -36.69
C ALA A 200 -19.92 5.20 -35.21
N LEU A 201 -20.91 5.07 -34.32
CA LEU A 201 -20.70 4.71 -32.92
C LEU A 201 -20.07 3.32 -32.77
N ALA A 202 -20.63 2.34 -33.47
CA ALA A 202 -20.13 0.97 -33.43
C ALA A 202 -18.68 0.89 -33.93
N ARG A 203 -18.35 1.60 -35.02
CA ARG A 203 -16.96 1.73 -35.51
C ARG A 203 -16.03 2.41 -34.50
N ALA A 204 -16.46 3.51 -33.88
CA ALA A 204 -15.67 4.22 -32.86
C ALA A 204 -15.45 3.40 -31.58
N LEU A 205 -16.33 2.43 -31.30
CA LEU A 205 -16.19 1.50 -30.17
C LEU A 205 -15.48 0.19 -30.54
N GLY A 206 -15.05 0.04 -31.80
CA GLY A 206 -14.44 -1.20 -32.31
C GLY A 206 -15.38 -2.40 -32.35
N ALA A 207 -16.70 -2.17 -32.34
CA ALA A 207 -17.69 -3.23 -32.51
C ALA A 207 -17.79 -3.61 -34.00
N SER A 208 -17.92 -4.91 -34.29
CA SER A 208 -18.20 -5.40 -35.65
C SER A 208 -19.51 -4.78 -36.14
N VAL A 209 -19.43 -3.95 -37.17
CA VAL A 209 -20.60 -3.53 -37.93
C VAL A 209 -20.71 -4.51 -39.08
N ASP A 210 -21.57 -5.51 -38.93
CA ASP A 210 -21.91 -6.35 -40.07
C ASP A 210 -22.67 -5.48 -41.07
N ASP A 211 -22.00 -5.09 -42.16
CA ASP A 211 -22.55 -4.34 -43.30
C ASP A 211 -23.50 -5.22 -44.15
N THR A 212 -24.43 -5.93 -43.50
CA THR A 212 -25.36 -6.85 -44.19
C THR A 212 -26.81 -6.40 -43.99
N ALA A 213 -27.14 -5.19 -44.44
CA ALA A 213 -28.52 -4.75 -44.56
C ALA A 213 -28.69 -3.67 -45.64
N ALA A 214 -28.45 -4.03 -46.91
CA ALA A 214 -29.14 -3.44 -48.07
C ALA A 214 -28.64 -4.08 -49.39
N SER A 215 -29.33 -5.13 -49.84
CA SER A 215 -29.53 -5.33 -51.29
C SER A 215 -30.90 -5.95 -51.49
N SER A 216 -31.93 -5.14 -51.27
CA SER A 216 -33.19 -5.33 -51.95
C SER A 216 -33.01 -4.74 -53.35
N HIS A 217 -33.03 -5.59 -54.38
CA HIS A 217 -33.43 -5.14 -55.70
C HIS A 217 -34.73 -5.85 -56.08
N PRO A 218 -35.81 -5.09 -56.38
CA PRO A 218 -37.07 -5.64 -56.86
C PRO A 218 -37.00 -5.87 -58.38
N ASP A 219 -37.71 -6.92 -58.81
CA ASP A 219 -38.25 -7.27 -60.13
C ASP A 219 -37.41 -7.07 -61.41
N ASP A 220 -37.28 -8.15 -62.19
CA ASP A 220 -37.89 -8.12 -63.52
C ASP A 220 -38.32 -9.51 -64.02
N ALA A 221 -39.48 -9.51 -64.68
CA ALA A 221 -40.16 -10.65 -65.27
C ALA A 221 -39.51 -11.07 -66.60
N GLY A 222 -39.56 -12.36 -66.89
CA GLY A 222 -39.23 -12.98 -68.19
C GLY A 222 -39.64 -14.44 -68.22
#